data_AF-A0A8H3X8Z5-F1
#
_entry.id   AF-A0A8H3X8Z5-F1
#
_cell.length_a   1.000
_cell.length_b   1.000
_cell.length_c   1.000
_cell.angle_alpha   90.00
_cell.angle_beta   90.00
_cell.angle_gamma   90.00
#
_symmetry.space_group_name_H-M   'P 1'
#
loop_
_entity.id
_entity.type
_entity.pdbx_description
1 polymer ?
#
loop_
_entity_poly.entity_id
_entity_poly.type
_entity_poly.pdbx_seq_one_letter_code
_entity_poly.pdbx_strand_id
1 'polypeptide(L)'
;MSALNSGWQSAVKKAKKIGNKVDKIVHNYPKLPEFPLGYESLPFQIGKNVSMKSYNTFLDRSESSGYKFRWENRNVYIIEMADLQHEAAVSVLFKYFDRPNNGAIRGPISVYGQPYHYNPTGNGEKIAPDIAVRGSKAHILPSNPHPGLPPGDVKGNPHARIICEVAHAQNINAWNTKCEVWMYQTYVRCLLGIKLFPKIHVRRTVHQVMIARLWTRVALPGSVLSTDATLATAGVHVTEWDFGTIQFNTHTPTGCTAPNLINFQVTIPITDVFWDPPIVGGVPTPFAVFMPGTVVGTNFMIDLFDVQQEVLDAD
;
A
#
# COMPACT_ATOMS: atom_id res chain seq x y z
N MET A 1 -39.83 -10.45 -27.82
CA MET A 1 -39.55 -9.81 -26.51
C MET A 1 -38.14 -9.21 -26.37
N SER A 2 -37.36 -9.00 -27.44
CA SER A 2 -35.95 -8.53 -27.33
C SER A 2 -35.70 -7.03 -27.55
N ALA A 3 -36.64 -6.28 -28.14
CA ALA A 3 -36.42 -4.86 -28.50
C ALA A 3 -36.69 -3.86 -27.35
N LEU A 4 -37.53 -4.21 -26.37
CA LEU A 4 -37.83 -3.35 -25.22
C LEU A 4 -36.67 -3.25 -24.21
N ASN A 5 -35.81 -4.26 -24.16
CA ASN A 5 -34.71 -4.35 -23.20
C ASN A 5 -33.49 -3.49 -23.63
N SER A 6 -33.27 -3.34 -24.94
CA SER A 6 -32.17 -2.52 -25.48
C SER A 6 -32.46 -1.00 -25.41
N GLY A 7 -33.72 -0.60 -25.62
CA GLY A 7 -34.16 0.79 -25.50
C GLY A 7 -34.05 1.32 -24.06
N TRP A 8 -34.44 0.51 -23.07
CA TRP A 8 -34.31 0.84 -21.65
C TRP A 8 -32.86 0.99 -21.20
N GLN A 9 -31.96 0.07 -21.58
CA GLN A 9 -30.54 0.20 -21.25
C GLN A 9 -29.88 1.42 -21.91
N SER A 10 -30.29 1.78 -23.13
CA SER A 10 -29.82 2.98 -23.82
C SER A 10 -30.30 4.26 -23.13
N ALA A 11 -31.56 4.32 -22.72
CA ALA A 11 -32.12 5.45 -21.97
C ALA A 11 -31.47 5.63 -20.60
N VAL A 12 -31.22 4.53 -19.86
CA VAL A 12 -30.51 4.55 -18.56
C VAL A 12 -29.06 5.03 -18.73
N LYS A 13 -28.35 4.57 -19.76
CA LYS A 13 -26.98 5.06 -20.06
C LYS A 13 -26.99 6.55 -20.39
N LYS A 14 -27.97 7.03 -21.17
CA LYS A 14 -28.08 8.44 -21.56
C LYS A 14 -28.43 9.33 -20.35
N ALA A 15 -29.36 8.88 -19.50
CA ALA A 15 -29.71 9.57 -18.25
C ALA A 15 -28.52 9.63 -17.27
N LYS A 16 -27.76 8.53 -17.12
CA LYS A 16 -26.53 8.50 -16.30
C LYS A 16 -25.46 9.44 -16.85
N LYS A 17 -25.32 9.54 -18.18
CA LYS A 17 -24.38 10.46 -18.85
C LYS A 17 -24.78 11.93 -18.64
N ILE A 18 -26.07 12.25 -18.69
CA ILE A 18 -26.58 13.62 -18.44
C ILE A 18 -26.44 13.97 -16.96
N GLY A 19 -26.83 13.08 -16.04
CA GLY A 19 -26.66 13.26 -14.60
C GLY A 19 -25.21 13.50 -14.22
N ASN A 20 -24.27 12.70 -14.76
CA ASN A 20 -22.83 12.91 -14.56
C ASN A 20 -22.34 14.24 -15.13
N LYS A 21 -22.95 14.77 -16.19
CA LYS A 21 -22.56 16.04 -16.81
C LYS A 21 -23.04 17.24 -15.98
N VAL A 22 -24.26 17.17 -15.45
CA VAL A 22 -24.82 18.19 -14.54
C VAL A 22 -24.06 18.21 -13.21
N ASP A 23 -23.79 17.03 -12.65
CA ASP A 23 -23.06 16.90 -11.40
C ASP A 23 -21.62 17.44 -11.49
N LYS A 24 -20.95 17.26 -12.65
CA LYS A 24 -19.65 17.87 -12.94
C LYS A 24 -19.67 19.40 -13.07
N ILE A 25 -20.82 20.00 -13.39
CA ILE A 25 -20.98 21.47 -13.49
C ILE A 25 -21.24 22.07 -12.10
N VAL A 26 -22.00 21.35 -11.26
CA VAL A 26 -22.38 21.81 -9.91
C VAL A 26 -21.25 21.60 -8.89
N HIS A 27 -20.39 20.60 -9.10
CA HIS A 27 -19.30 20.28 -8.18
C HIS A 27 -17.93 20.55 -8.81
N ASN A 28 -17.07 21.24 -8.06
CA ASN A 28 -15.69 21.50 -8.44
C ASN A 28 -14.83 20.23 -8.27
N TYR A 29 -14.89 19.35 -9.26
CA TYR A 29 -14.07 18.14 -9.29
C TYR A 29 -12.66 18.41 -9.82
N PRO A 30 -11.64 17.69 -9.32
CA PRO A 30 -10.31 17.68 -9.92
C PRO A 30 -10.35 17.28 -11.40
N LYS A 31 -9.43 17.83 -12.20
CA LYS A 31 -9.32 17.56 -13.64
C LYS A 31 -7.95 16.98 -13.96
N LEU A 32 -7.92 15.76 -14.48
CA LEU A 32 -6.69 15.14 -14.95
C LEU A 32 -6.10 15.95 -16.12
N PRO A 33 -4.76 16.02 -16.23
CA PRO A 33 -4.10 16.66 -17.37
C PRO A 33 -4.45 15.91 -18.66
N GLU A 34 -4.56 16.64 -19.76
CA GLU A 34 -4.77 16.07 -21.11
C GLU A 34 -3.44 15.72 -21.82
N PHE A 35 -2.32 15.92 -21.12
CA PHE A 35 -0.97 15.65 -21.60
C PHE A 35 -0.27 14.64 -20.68
N PRO A 36 0.70 13.87 -21.19
CA PRO A 36 1.48 12.96 -20.36
C PRO A 36 2.28 13.75 -19.33
N LEU A 37 2.20 13.33 -18.07
CA LEU A 37 3.07 13.83 -17.00
C LEU A 37 4.31 12.96 -16.88
N GLY A 38 5.46 13.57 -16.61
CA GLY A 38 6.64 12.88 -16.09
C GLY A 38 6.69 12.95 -14.57
N TYR A 39 7.37 12.00 -13.93
CA TYR A 39 7.53 11.96 -12.46
C TYR A 39 8.20 13.23 -11.90
N GLU A 40 9.08 13.87 -12.68
CA GLU A 40 9.75 15.14 -12.37
C GLU A 40 8.78 16.31 -12.15
N SER A 41 7.56 16.20 -12.69
CA SER A 41 6.52 17.22 -12.55
C SER A 41 5.64 17.02 -11.31
N LEU A 42 5.91 15.97 -10.52
CA LEU A 42 5.15 15.65 -9.33
C LEU A 42 5.75 16.33 -8.08
N PRO A 43 4.92 16.85 -7.16
CA PRO A 43 3.45 16.81 -7.18
C PRO A 43 2.82 17.82 -8.16
N PHE A 44 1.83 17.38 -8.94
CA PHE A 44 1.13 18.22 -9.94
C PHE A 44 -0.29 18.57 -9.48
N GLN A 45 -0.61 19.86 -9.35
CA GLN A 45 -1.94 20.29 -8.89
C GLN A 45 -3.01 20.16 -9.99
N ILE A 46 -4.08 19.44 -9.69
CA ILE A 46 -5.22 19.18 -10.59
C ILE A 46 -6.55 19.75 -10.09
N GLY A 47 -6.56 20.31 -8.89
CA GLY A 47 -7.76 20.91 -8.30
C GLY A 47 -7.41 21.95 -7.24
N LYS A 48 -8.22 23.01 -7.20
CA LYS A 48 -8.14 24.09 -6.20
C LYS A 48 -9.51 24.35 -5.61
N ASN A 49 -9.58 24.54 -4.29
CA ASN A 49 -10.83 24.73 -3.54
C ASN A 49 -11.84 23.58 -3.76
N VAL A 50 -11.34 22.35 -3.75
CA VAL A 50 -12.11 21.11 -3.87
C VAL A 50 -12.54 20.66 -2.48
N SER A 51 -13.84 20.48 -2.29
CA SER A 51 -14.36 19.94 -1.03
C SER A 51 -13.92 18.48 -0.84
N MET A 52 -13.78 18.04 0.41
CA MET A 52 -13.45 16.63 0.72
C MET A 52 -14.47 15.65 0.12
N LYS A 53 -15.76 15.98 0.17
CA LYS A 53 -16.82 15.17 -0.47
C LYS A 53 -16.60 15.06 -1.98
N SER A 54 -16.25 16.17 -2.64
CA SER A 54 -15.94 16.20 -4.06
C SER A 54 -14.68 15.39 -4.38
N TYR A 55 -13.65 15.47 -3.55
CA TYR A 55 -12.43 14.66 -3.70
C TYR A 55 -12.72 13.15 -3.56
N ASN A 56 -13.40 12.73 -2.48
CA ASN A 56 -13.75 11.32 -2.28
C ASN A 56 -14.65 10.79 -3.42
N THR A 57 -15.59 11.61 -3.88
CA THR A 57 -16.44 11.27 -5.03
C THR A 57 -15.65 11.21 -6.33
N PHE A 58 -14.62 12.04 -6.50
CA PHE A 58 -13.69 11.96 -7.62
C PHE A 58 -12.94 10.62 -7.59
N LEU A 59 -12.38 10.22 -6.45
CA LEU A 59 -11.71 8.93 -6.29
C LEU A 59 -12.63 7.73 -6.59
N ASP A 60 -13.88 7.77 -6.11
CA ASP A 60 -14.86 6.72 -6.36
C ASP A 60 -15.28 6.60 -7.84
N ARG A 61 -15.01 7.64 -8.65
CA ARG A 61 -15.37 7.72 -10.07
C ARG A 61 -14.18 7.59 -11.02
N SER A 62 -12.97 7.89 -10.55
CA SER A 62 -11.75 7.68 -11.31
C SER A 62 -11.48 6.19 -11.35
N GLU A 63 -11.91 5.52 -12.42
CA GLU A 63 -11.34 4.23 -12.81
C GLU A 63 -9.81 4.41 -12.92
N SER A 64 -9.05 3.38 -12.52
CA SER A 64 -7.59 3.41 -12.31
C SER A 64 -6.87 4.26 -13.36
N SER A 65 -6.51 5.49 -12.98
CA SER A 65 -5.88 6.46 -13.88
C SER A 65 -4.38 6.27 -14.02
N GLY A 66 -3.81 5.26 -13.34
CA GLY A 66 -2.36 5.13 -13.15
C GLY A 66 -1.77 6.20 -12.24
N TYR A 67 -2.56 7.11 -11.67
CA TYR A 67 -2.10 8.15 -10.74
C TYR A 67 -2.56 7.89 -9.31
N LYS A 68 -1.73 8.29 -8.35
CA LYS A 68 -2.14 8.47 -6.94
C LYS A 68 -2.37 9.95 -6.64
N PHE A 69 -3.39 10.21 -5.82
CA PHE A 69 -3.81 11.56 -5.49
C PHE A 69 -3.60 11.88 -4.01
N ARG A 70 -3.39 13.17 -3.73
CA ARG A 70 -3.39 13.72 -2.38
C ARG A 70 -4.33 14.92 -2.33
N TRP A 71 -5.18 14.94 -1.31
CA TRP A 71 -5.97 16.12 -0.96
C TRP A 71 -5.33 16.81 0.23
N GLU A 72 -5.03 18.10 0.09
CA GLU A 72 -4.34 18.89 1.11
C GLU A 72 -4.85 20.32 1.05
N ASN A 73 -5.40 20.84 2.17
CA ASN A 73 -5.89 22.22 2.26
C ASN A 73 -6.83 22.61 1.11
N ARG A 74 -7.76 21.72 0.75
CA ARG A 74 -8.70 21.87 -0.40
C ARG A 74 -8.04 21.90 -1.78
N ASN A 75 -6.76 21.61 -1.89
CA ASN A 75 -6.08 21.39 -3.17
C ASN A 75 -5.94 19.89 -3.42
N VAL A 76 -5.95 19.50 -4.69
CA VAL A 76 -5.76 18.10 -5.10
C VAL A 76 -4.57 18.00 -6.01
N TYR A 77 -3.67 17.07 -5.69
CA TYR A 77 -2.42 16.83 -6.40
C TYR A 77 -2.36 15.40 -6.91
N ILE A 78 -1.74 15.20 -8.07
CA ILE A 78 -1.13 13.93 -8.43
C ILE A 78 0.22 13.87 -7.72
N ILE A 79 0.48 12.81 -6.96
CA ILE A 79 1.68 12.67 -6.13
C ILE A 79 2.56 11.48 -6.50
N GLU A 80 2.00 10.51 -7.23
CA GLU A 80 2.71 9.33 -7.69
C GLU A 80 2.02 8.78 -8.94
N MET A 81 2.75 7.95 -9.68
CA MET A 81 2.24 7.23 -10.85
C MET A 81 2.68 5.76 -10.84
N ALA A 82 1.80 4.90 -11.37
CA ALA A 82 2.06 3.49 -11.63
C ALA A 82 2.86 3.35 -12.93
N ASP A 83 4.15 3.70 -12.87
CA ASP A 83 5.08 3.40 -13.95
C ASP A 83 5.55 1.93 -13.91
N LEU A 84 6.30 1.50 -14.94
CA LEU A 84 6.74 0.11 -15.06
C LEU A 84 7.57 -0.36 -13.87
N GLN A 85 8.43 0.50 -13.33
CA GLN A 85 9.31 0.16 -12.20
C GLN A 85 8.50 0.02 -10.89
N HIS A 86 7.56 0.95 -10.67
CA HIS A 86 6.60 0.88 -9.58
C HIS A 86 5.79 -0.42 -9.66
N GLU A 87 5.21 -0.73 -10.82
CA GLU A 87 4.37 -1.91 -11.00
C GLU A 87 5.17 -3.22 -10.95
N ALA A 88 6.44 -3.23 -11.37
CA ALA A 88 7.32 -4.39 -11.21
C ALA A 88 7.55 -4.71 -9.72
N ALA A 89 7.87 -3.70 -8.91
CA ALA A 89 7.99 -3.87 -7.46
C ALA A 89 6.67 -4.34 -6.83
N VAL A 90 5.53 -3.73 -7.18
CA VAL A 90 4.21 -4.12 -6.68
C VAL A 90 3.89 -5.58 -7.06
N SER A 91 4.18 -5.97 -8.31
CA SER A 91 3.92 -7.31 -8.84
C SER A 91 4.64 -8.40 -8.05
N VAL A 92 5.94 -8.24 -7.81
CA VAL A 92 6.72 -9.23 -7.05
C VAL A 92 6.29 -9.29 -5.58
N LEU A 93 5.99 -8.14 -4.96
CA LEU A 93 5.46 -8.09 -3.60
C LEU A 93 4.10 -8.79 -3.48
N PHE A 94 3.23 -8.64 -4.48
CA PHE A 94 1.95 -9.35 -4.56
C PHE A 94 2.16 -10.87 -4.52
N LYS A 95 3.13 -11.38 -5.30
CA LYS A 95 3.48 -12.82 -5.32
C LYS A 95 3.96 -13.29 -3.94
N TYR A 96 4.79 -12.50 -3.26
CA TYR A 96 5.26 -12.83 -1.92
C TYR A 96 4.12 -12.96 -0.90
N PHE A 97 3.17 -12.04 -0.92
CA PHE A 97 2.01 -12.08 0.00
C PHE A 97 0.98 -13.14 -0.37
N ASP A 98 0.87 -13.52 -1.64
CA ASP A 98 -0.05 -14.57 -2.08
C ASP A 98 0.54 -15.99 -1.89
N ARG A 99 1.87 -16.13 -1.92
CA ARG A 99 2.55 -17.43 -1.82
C ARG A 99 2.04 -18.34 -0.69
N PRO A 100 1.77 -17.86 0.54
CA PRO A 100 1.27 -18.73 1.61
C PRO A 100 -0.14 -19.29 1.37
N ASN A 101 -0.90 -18.79 0.39
CA ASN A 101 -2.17 -19.39 -0.03
C ASN A 101 -2.00 -20.73 -0.75
N ASN A 102 -0.76 -21.14 -1.08
CA ASN A 102 -0.46 -22.43 -1.69
C ASN A 102 -1.25 -22.70 -3.00
N GLY A 103 -1.38 -21.67 -3.83
CA GLY A 103 -2.12 -21.75 -5.11
C GLY A 103 -3.65 -21.77 -4.98
N ALA A 104 -4.19 -21.59 -3.77
CA ALA A 104 -5.63 -21.51 -3.58
C ALA A 104 -6.20 -20.20 -4.17
N ILE A 105 -7.09 -20.32 -5.17
CA ILE A 105 -7.77 -19.18 -5.81
C ILE A 105 -8.56 -18.33 -4.78
N ARG A 106 -9.11 -18.98 -3.75
CA ARG A 106 -9.81 -18.33 -2.63
C ARG A 106 -9.13 -18.70 -1.31
N GLY A 107 -7.86 -18.35 -1.21
CA GLY A 107 -7.05 -18.64 -0.05
C GLY A 107 -7.48 -17.90 1.24
N PRO A 108 -6.91 -18.32 2.38
CA PRO A 108 -7.12 -17.67 3.66
C PRO A 108 -6.56 -16.24 3.71
N ILE A 109 -5.60 -15.88 2.86
CA ILE A 109 -5.02 -14.54 2.77
C ILE A 109 -5.59 -13.85 1.53
N SER A 110 -6.05 -12.61 1.69
CA SER A 110 -6.49 -11.78 0.58
C SER A 110 -5.53 -10.62 0.40
N VAL A 111 -4.97 -10.51 -0.81
CA VAL A 111 -4.05 -9.45 -1.22
C VAL A 111 -4.78 -8.57 -2.23
N TYR A 112 -4.88 -7.26 -1.95
CA TYR A 112 -5.58 -6.30 -2.80
C TYR A 112 -4.65 -5.18 -3.24
N GLY A 113 -4.76 -4.79 -4.51
CA GLY A 113 -4.15 -3.58 -5.05
C GLY A 113 -5.03 -2.37 -4.78
N GLN A 114 -4.46 -1.31 -4.22
CA GLN A 114 -5.09 0.02 -4.10
C GLN A 114 -6.51 0.10 -3.52
N PRO A 115 -6.87 -0.63 -2.45
CA PRO A 115 -8.17 -0.45 -1.81
C PRO A 115 -8.23 0.89 -1.07
N TYR A 116 -9.25 1.70 -1.36
CA TYR A 116 -9.46 2.96 -0.65
C TYR A 116 -9.83 2.74 0.83
N HIS A 117 -9.20 3.52 1.69
CA HIS A 117 -9.45 3.63 3.12
C HIS A 117 -9.50 5.10 3.54
N TYR A 118 -10.21 5.43 4.62
CA TYR A 118 -10.17 6.80 5.16
C TYR A 118 -8.81 7.08 5.80
N ASN A 119 -8.28 8.29 5.57
CA ASN A 119 -7.00 8.72 6.12
C ASN A 119 -7.03 8.63 7.66
N PRO A 120 -6.17 7.81 8.28
CA PRO A 120 -6.10 7.64 9.73
C PRO A 120 -5.86 8.93 10.52
N THR A 121 -5.10 9.86 9.96
CA THR A 121 -4.73 11.14 10.63
C THR A 121 -5.42 12.34 9.99
N GLY A 122 -6.21 12.10 8.94
CA GLY A 122 -6.87 13.13 8.15
C GLY A 122 -8.25 13.51 8.67
N ASN A 123 -8.94 14.34 7.89
CA ASN A 123 -10.27 14.87 8.23
C ASN A 123 -11.41 14.06 7.58
N GLY A 124 -11.10 12.90 6.99
CA GLY A 124 -12.06 12.01 6.32
C GLY A 124 -11.85 11.86 4.80
N GLU A 125 -10.73 12.34 4.27
CA GLU A 125 -10.31 12.06 2.91
C GLU A 125 -9.90 10.60 2.74
N LYS A 126 -10.09 10.04 1.54
CA LYS A 126 -9.64 8.67 1.22
C LYS A 126 -8.18 8.65 0.74
N ILE A 127 -7.47 7.61 1.13
CA ILE A 127 -6.13 7.23 0.67
C ILE A 127 -6.14 5.75 0.27
N ALA A 128 -5.16 5.31 -0.52
CA ALA A 128 -5.02 3.91 -0.91
C ALA A 128 -3.55 3.50 -0.83
N PRO A 129 -3.25 2.33 -0.22
CA PRO A 129 -1.92 1.76 -0.26
C PRO A 129 -1.66 1.13 -1.63
N ASP A 130 -0.44 0.72 -1.94
CA ASP A 130 -0.24 -0.10 -3.15
C ASP A 130 -0.76 -1.50 -2.96
N ILE A 131 -0.46 -2.09 -1.81
CA ILE A 131 -0.89 -3.43 -1.45
C ILE A 131 -1.49 -3.40 -0.05
N ALA A 132 -2.64 -4.05 0.09
CA ALA A 132 -3.27 -4.30 1.38
C ALA A 132 -3.49 -5.80 1.56
N VAL A 133 -2.96 -6.35 2.65
CA VAL A 133 -3.08 -7.78 2.98
C VAL A 133 -3.96 -7.94 4.21
N ARG A 134 -4.95 -8.83 4.11
CA ARG A 134 -5.85 -9.16 5.21
C ARG A 134 -6.24 -10.63 5.20
N GLY A 135 -6.70 -11.12 6.35
CA GLY A 135 -7.33 -12.43 6.41
C GLY A 135 -8.67 -12.42 5.66
N SER A 136 -8.96 -13.52 5.01
CA SER A 136 -10.22 -13.77 4.33
C SER A 136 -11.33 -13.95 5.35
N LYS A 137 -12.45 -13.24 5.16
CA LYS A 137 -13.65 -13.34 6.01
C LYS A 137 -14.15 -14.80 6.13
N ALA A 138 -13.97 -15.61 5.10
CA ALA A 138 -14.39 -17.01 5.10
C ALA A 138 -13.56 -17.91 6.04
N HIS A 139 -12.34 -17.47 6.40
CA HIS A 139 -11.38 -18.27 7.16
C HIS A 139 -11.09 -17.71 8.55
N ILE A 140 -11.54 -16.49 8.83
CA ILE A 140 -11.56 -15.92 10.17
C ILE A 140 -12.88 -16.35 10.81
N LEU A 141 -12.88 -17.51 11.49
CA LEU A 141 -14.04 -18.02 12.21
C LEU A 141 -14.22 -17.31 13.56
N PRO A 142 -15.45 -16.94 13.96
CA PRO A 142 -15.76 -16.42 15.30
C PRO A 142 -15.81 -17.55 16.34
N SER A 143 -14.77 -18.38 16.43
CA SER A 143 -14.79 -19.56 17.30
C SER A 143 -14.10 -19.36 18.66
N ASN A 144 -13.64 -18.15 18.99
CA ASN A 144 -13.28 -17.82 20.38
C ASN A 144 -13.61 -16.34 20.68
N PRO A 145 -14.38 -16.03 21.74
CA PRO A 145 -14.81 -14.66 22.05
C PRO A 145 -13.65 -13.74 22.47
N HIS A 146 -12.48 -14.29 22.82
CA HIS A 146 -11.34 -13.51 23.25
C HIS A 146 -10.02 -14.02 22.65
N PRO A 147 -9.15 -13.11 22.17
CA PRO A 147 -9.34 -11.66 22.02
C PRO A 147 -9.96 -11.29 20.65
N GLY A 148 -11.30 -11.42 20.50
CA GLY A 148 -12.09 -10.78 19.44
C GLY A 148 -11.74 -11.09 17.97
N LEU A 149 -12.63 -10.73 17.06
CA LEU A 149 -12.29 -10.71 15.63
C LEU A 149 -11.36 -9.52 15.34
N PRO A 150 -10.47 -9.61 14.32
CA PRO A 150 -9.78 -8.44 13.80
C PRO A 150 -10.79 -7.33 13.48
N PRO A 151 -10.45 -6.05 13.72
CA PRO A 151 -11.26 -4.91 13.31
C PRO A 151 -11.65 -5.05 11.85
N GLY A 152 -12.90 -4.71 11.56
CA GLY A 152 -13.47 -4.81 10.23
C GLY A 152 -14.37 -3.64 9.90
N ASP A 153 -14.66 -3.52 8.61
CA ASP A 153 -15.60 -2.53 8.11
C ASP A 153 -17.03 -2.79 8.59
N VAL A 154 -17.93 -1.86 8.30
CA VAL A 154 -19.37 -1.96 8.65
C VAL A 154 -20.10 -3.17 8.04
N LYS A 155 -19.47 -3.87 7.08
CA LYS A 155 -19.98 -5.11 6.47
C LYS A 155 -19.33 -6.36 7.10
N GLY A 156 -18.54 -6.18 8.14
CA GLY A 156 -17.78 -7.23 8.83
C GLY A 156 -16.68 -7.82 7.97
N ASN A 157 -16.13 -7.07 6.99
CA ASN A 157 -14.93 -7.50 6.29
C ASN A 157 -13.70 -7.07 7.10
N PRO A 158 -12.72 -7.96 7.34
CA PRO A 158 -11.51 -7.61 8.07
C PRO A 158 -10.76 -6.42 7.42
N HIS A 159 -10.21 -5.54 8.24
CA HIS A 159 -9.29 -4.51 7.78
C HIS A 159 -7.95 -5.11 7.35
N ALA A 160 -7.23 -4.39 6.50
CA ALA A 160 -5.85 -4.71 6.16
C ALA A 160 -4.96 -4.64 7.40
N ARG A 161 -4.11 -5.65 7.55
CA ARG A 161 -3.19 -5.83 8.67
C ARG A 161 -1.75 -5.54 8.26
N ILE A 162 -1.42 -5.85 7.01
CA ILE A 162 -0.14 -5.53 6.39
C ILE A 162 -0.41 -4.58 5.25
N ILE A 163 0.34 -3.49 5.20
CA ILE A 163 0.27 -2.47 4.16
C ILE A 163 1.60 -2.45 3.42
N CYS A 164 1.56 -2.22 2.11
CA CYS A 164 2.74 -1.91 1.33
C CYS A 164 2.59 -0.60 0.56
N GLU A 165 3.66 0.19 0.52
CA GLU A 165 3.75 1.46 -0.21
C GLU A 165 5.04 1.50 -1.01
N VAL A 166 4.91 1.58 -2.33
CA VAL A 166 6.02 1.78 -3.27
C VAL A 166 5.99 3.24 -3.73
N ALA A 167 7.12 3.91 -3.62
CA ALA A 167 7.28 5.30 -4.05
C ALA A 167 8.45 5.44 -5.03
N HIS A 168 8.18 6.08 -6.16
CA HIS A 168 9.18 6.42 -7.17
C HIS A 168 9.36 7.93 -7.28
N ALA A 169 8.31 8.69 -7.54
CA ALA A 169 8.39 10.15 -7.66
C ALA A 169 8.50 10.84 -6.30
N GLN A 170 7.85 10.31 -5.27
CA GLN A 170 7.80 10.98 -3.97
C GLN A 170 9.18 11.06 -3.31
N ASN A 171 9.52 12.21 -2.72
CA ASN A 171 10.72 12.32 -1.90
C ASN A 171 10.62 11.45 -0.63
N ILE A 172 11.77 11.13 -0.03
CA ILE A 172 11.88 10.20 1.10
C ILE A 172 11.06 10.63 2.33
N ASN A 173 10.95 11.94 2.58
CA ASN A 173 10.19 12.47 3.73
C ASN A 173 8.68 12.30 3.51
N ALA A 174 8.19 12.66 2.32
CA ALA A 174 6.77 12.51 1.96
C ALA A 174 6.35 11.04 1.94
N TRP A 175 7.23 10.15 1.46
CA TRP A 175 7.01 8.71 1.50
C TRP A 175 6.98 8.19 2.95
N ASN A 176 7.94 8.57 3.80
CA ASN A 176 7.92 8.22 5.21
C ASN A 176 6.63 8.65 5.92
N THR A 177 6.23 9.91 5.74
CA THR A 177 4.98 10.40 6.35
C THR A 177 3.79 9.57 5.88
N LYS A 178 3.72 9.22 4.59
CA LYS A 178 2.66 8.36 4.05
C LYS A 178 2.66 6.96 4.69
N CYS A 179 3.84 6.36 4.85
CA CYS A 179 4.02 5.10 5.55
C CYS A 179 3.57 5.19 7.03
N GLU A 180 4.03 6.21 7.75
CA GLU A 180 3.67 6.41 9.16
C GLU A 180 2.17 6.65 9.36
N VAL A 181 1.51 7.36 8.44
CA VAL A 181 0.04 7.58 8.47
C VAL A 181 -0.73 6.26 8.61
N TRP A 182 -0.34 5.21 7.88
CA TRP A 182 -0.99 3.90 8.02
C TRP A 182 -0.80 3.27 9.40
N MET A 183 0.37 3.49 10.02
CA MET A 183 0.70 2.98 11.35
C MET A 183 -0.05 3.71 12.48
N TYR A 184 -0.84 4.75 12.21
CA TYR A 184 -1.80 5.28 13.18
C TYR A 184 -3.03 4.37 13.35
N GLN A 185 -3.32 3.50 12.39
CA GLN A 185 -4.32 2.46 12.57
C GLN A 185 -3.75 1.34 13.44
N THR A 186 -4.25 1.21 14.67
CA THR A 186 -3.75 0.25 15.67
C THR A 186 -3.86 -1.21 15.23
N TYR A 187 -4.79 -1.50 14.31
CA TYR A 187 -4.95 -2.82 13.70
C TYR A 187 -3.96 -3.10 12.56
N VAL A 188 -3.27 -2.11 12.00
CA VAL A 188 -2.16 -2.35 11.07
C VAL A 188 -0.97 -2.84 11.89
N ARG A 189 -0.50 -4.04 11.59
CA ARG A 189 0.60 -4.73 12.31
C ARG A 189 1.95 -4.34 11.79
N CYS A 190 2.05 -4.26 10.47
CA CYS A 190 3.25 -3.79 9.84
C CYS A 190 2.95 -3.07 8.53
N LEU A 191 3.90 -2.23 8.15
CA LEU A 191 3.94 -1.61 6.85
C LEU A 191 5.32 -1.83 6.25
N LEU A 192 5.36 -2.35 5.03
CA LEU A 192 6.57 -2.42 4.21
C LEU A 192 6.54 -1.27 3.20
N GLY A 193 7.45 -0.31 3.35
CA GLY A 193 7.69 0.68 2.33
C GLY A 193 8.84 0.25 1.43
N ILE A 194 8.72 0.51 0.12
CA ILE A 194 9.82 0.52 -0.84
C ILE A 194 9.95 1.91 -1.47
N LYS A 195 11.17 2.46 -1.45
CA LYS A 195 11.52 3.72 -2.11
C LYS A 195 12.48 3.42 -3.26
N LEU A 196 12.04 3.73 -4.48
CA LEU A 196 12.83 3.70 -5.70
C LEU A 196 13.34 5.11 -5.98
N PHE A 197 14.65 5.26 -6.21
CA PHE A 197 15.24 6.53 -6.63
C PHE A 197 15.51 6.51 -8.13
N PRO A 198 15.64 7.70 -8.76
CA PRO A 198 16.04 7.79 -10.16
C PRO A 198 17.30 6.97 -10.44
N LYS A 199 17.35 6.35 -11.63
CA LYS A 199 18.53 5.65 -12.11
C LYS A 199 19.72 6.62 -12.22
N ILE A 200 20.89 6.15 -11.80
CA ILE A 200 22.16 6.88 -11.82
C ILE A 200 23.07 6.20 -12.83
N HIS A 201 23.57 6.95 -13.80
CA HIS A 201 24.55 6.45 -14.75
C HIS A 201 25.97 6.73 -14.23
N VAL A 202 26.68 5.66 -13.85
CA VAL A 202 28.11 5.75 -13.53
C VAL A 202 28.87 5.11 -14.69
N ARG A 203 29.48 5.95 -15.53
CA ARG A 203 30.11 5.54 -16.80
C ARG A 203 29.09 4.88 -17.75
N ARG A 204 29.21 3.56 -17.98
CA ARG A 204 28.31 2.78 -18.86
C ARG A 204 27.37 1.86 -18.07
N THR A 205 27.43 1.90 -16.75
CA THR A 205 26.60 1.06 -15.88
C THR A 205 25.45 1.88 -15.34
N VAL A 206 24.24 1.34 -15.50
CA VAL A 206 23.04 1.87 -14.86
C VAL A 206 22.99 1.34 -13.45
N HIS A 207 22.92 2.24 -12.49
CA HIS A 207 22.72 1.92 -11.10
C HIS A 207 21.38 2.45 -10.65
N GLN A 208 20.78 1.79 -9.68
CA GLN A 208 19.58 2.26 -9.02
C GLN A 208 19.75 2.15 -7.52
N VAL A 209 19.43 3.24 -6.82
CA VAL A 209 19.34 3.27 -5.36
C VAL A 209 17.93 2.85 -4.99
N MET A 210 17.81 1.97 -3.99
CA MET A 210 16.52 1.51 -3.46
C MET A 210 16.62 1.33 -1.95
N ILE A 211 15.62 1.83 -1.23
CA ILE A 211 15.53 1.68 0.23
C ILE A 211 14.25 0.93 0.57
N ALA A 212 14.32 -0.04 1.46
CA ALA A 212 13.17 -0.66 2.09
C ALA A 212 13.10 -0.24 3.56
N ARG A 213 11.89 0.00 4.06
CA ARG A 213 11.64 0.21 5.48
C ARG A 213 10.47 -0.64 5.94
N LEU A 214 10.64 -1.36 7.04
CA LEU A 214 9.58 -2.11 7.69
C LEU A 214 9.23 -1.44 9.01
N TRP A 215 8.01 -0.90 9.11
CA TRP A 215 7.42 -0.46 10.37
C TRP A 215 6.68 -1.63 11.00
N THR A 216 6.95 -1.95 12.26
CA THR A 216 6.30 -3.04 13.00
C THR A 216 5.86 -2.57 14.37
N ARG A 217 4.82 -3.20 14.93
CA ARG A 217 4.42 -2.99 16.34
C ARG A 217 5.17 -3.87 17.34
N VAL A 218 6.15 -4.65 16.87
CA VAL A 218 6.98 -5.52 17.69
C VAL A 218 8.41 -5.26 17.31
N ALA A 219 9.28 -5.08 18.31
CA ALA A 219 10.70 -4.89 18.09
C ALA A 219 11.30 -6.10 17.35
N LEU A 220 11.97 -5.84 16.24
CA LEU A 220 12.79 -6.83 15.53
C LEU A 220 14.28 -6.58 15.83
N PRO A 221 15.15 -7.60 15.72
CA PRO A 221 16.59 -7.40 15.83
C PRO A 221 17.08 -6.31 14.87
N GLY A 222 17.84 -5.33 15.38
CA GLY A 222 18.34 -4.21 14.59
C GLY A 222 17.33 -3.09 14.30
N SER A 223 16.07 -3.25 14.72
CA SER A 223 15.06 -2.19 14.58
C SER A 223 15.29 -1.06 15.59
N VAL A 224 14.95 0.16 15.20
CA VAL A 224 14.95 1.36 16.04
C VAL A 224 13.53 1.81 16.32
N LEU A 225 13.29 2.54 17.42
CA LEU A 225 11.98 3.16 17.63
C LEU A 225 11.67 4.17 16.51
N SER A 226 10.39 4.26 16.16
CA SER A 226 9.90 5.27 15.22
C SER A 226 10.34 6.68 15.62
N THR A 227 10.67 7.52 14.64
CA THR A 227 10.99 8.93 14.87
C THR A 227 9.75 9.78 15.14
N ASP A 228 8.57 9.35 14.67
CA ASP A 228 7.29 9.91 15.11
C ASP A 228 7.05 9.55 16.59
N ALA A 229 6.95 10.55 17.46
CA ALA A 229 6.81 10.39 18.90
C ALA A 229 5.52 9.66 19.33
N THR A 230 4.43 9.82 18.58
CA THR A 230 3.16 9.15 18.87
C THR A 230 3.28 7.67 18.54
N LEU A 231 3.85 7.34 17.39
CA LEU A 231 4.10 5.96 16.99
C LEU A 231 5.14 5.28 17.88
N ALA A 232 6.19 6.00 18.29
CA ALA A 232 7.20 5.51 19.23
C ALA A 232 6.57 5.14 20.58
N THR A 233 5.69 6.00 21.11
CA THR A 233 4.93 5.73 22.34
C THR A 233 4.02 4.51 22.18
N ALA A 234 3.48 4.29 20.98
CA ALA A 234 2.70 3.11 20.64
C ALA A 234 3.55 1.84 20.38
N GLY A 235 4.86 1.89 20.59
CA GLY A 235 5.77 0.76 20.40
C GLY A 235 6.02 0.40 18.94
N VAL A 236 5.96 1.37 18.02
CA VAL A 236 6.30 1.16 16.61
C VAL A 236 7.81 1.23 16.42
N HIS A 237 8.37 0.18 15.82
CA HIS A 237 9.77 0.06 15.45
C HIS A 237 9.95 0.10 13.94
N VAL A 238 11.12 0.51 13.48
CA VAL A 238 11.50 0.63 12.06
C VAL A 238 12.80 -0.11 11.82
N THR A 239 12.82 -0.95 10.79
CA THR A 239 14.05 -1.56 10.24
C THR A 239 14.24 -1.06 8.83
N GLU A 240 15.47 -0.75 8.44
CA GLU A 240 15.81 -0.19 7.13
C GLU A 240 16.84 -1.04 6.41
N TRP A 241 16.68 -1.14 5.09
CA TRP A 241 17.62 -1.78 4.19
C TRP A 241 17.95 -0.87 3.01
N ASP A 242 19.23 -0.72 2.73
CA ASP A 242 19.72 -0.16 1.48
C ASP A 242 20.04 -1.30 0.53
N PHE A 243 19.12 -1.57 -0.40
CA PHE A 243 19.11 -2.78 -1.22
C PHE A 243 19.21 -2.49 -2.71
N GLY A 244 19.48 -1.25 -3.11
CA GLY A 244 19.79 -0.92 -4.50
C GLY A 244 21.11 -1.53 -4.97
N THR A 245 21.49 -1.30 -6.22
CA THR A 245 22.83 -1.68 -6.72
C THR A 245 23.95 -0.86 -6.08
N ILE A 246 23.62 0.34 -5.60
CA ILE A 246 24.51 1.26 -4.89
C ILE A 246 23.76 1.87 -3.71
N GLN A 247 24.53 2.21 -2.69
CA GLN A 247 24.08 2.81 -1.46
C GLN A 247 23.59 4.23 -1.66
N PHE A 248 22.55 4.59 -0.91
CA PHE A 248 22.04 5.94 -0.81
C PHE A 248 23.13 6.88 -0.29
N ASN A 249 23.33 8.02 -0.99
CA ASN A 249 24.29 9.08 -0.69
C ASN A 249 25.80 8.76 -0.83
N THR A 250 26.22 7.52 -1.10
CA THR A 250 27.66 7.18 -1.09
C THR A 250 28.18 6.55 -2.39
N HIS A 251 27.32 6.28 -3.38
CA HIS A 251 27.65 5.61 -4.66
C HIS A 251 28.45 4.29 -4.52
N THR A 252 28.48 3.73 -3.31
CA THR A 252 29.21 2.50 -2.99
C THR A 252 28.30 1.31 -3.25
N PRO A 253 28.76 0.19 -3.84
CA PRO A 253 27.90 -0.98 -4.02
C PRO A 253 27.26 -1.45 -2.72
N THR A 254 25.99 -1.87 -2.77
CA THR A 254 25.36 -2.51 -1.60
C THR A 254 25.77 -3.98 -1.50
N GLY A 255 25.41 -4.62 -0.39
CA GLY A 255 25.57 -6.07 -0.22
C GLY A 255 24.48 -6.91 -0.87
N CYS A 256 23.45 -6.30 -1.49
CA CYS A 256 22.31 -7.01 -2.07
C CYS A 256 22.67 -7.49 -3.49
N THR A 257 23.44 -8.57 -3.58
CA THR A 257 24.09 -9.02 -4.83
C THR A 257 23.67 -10.42 -5.29
N ALA A 258 22.89 -11.13 -4.49
CA ALA A 258 22.42 -12.47 -4.78
C ALA A 258 21.11 -12.76 -4.05
N PRO A 259 20.29 -13.71 -4.53
CA PRO A 259 19.11 -14.16 -3.81
C PRO A 259 19.49 -14.90 -2.53
N ASN A 260 18.57 -14.92 -1.57
CA ASN A 260 18.63 -15.58 -0.27
C ASN A 260 19.69 -15.06 0.71
N LEU A 261 20.12 -13.80 0.54
CA LEU A 261 20.99 -13.16 1.53
C LEU A 261 20.16 -12.70 2.74
N ILE A 262 20.37 -13.33 3.89
CA ILE A 262 19.59 -13.10 5.13
C ILE A 262 19.50 -11.61 5.49
N ASN A 263 20.59 -10.85 5.31
CA ASN A 263 20.62 -9.42 5.62
C ASN A 263 19.70 -8.57 4.72
N PHE A 264 19.16 -9.13 3.63
CA PHE A 264 18.25 -8.48 2.68
C PHE A 264 16.90 -9.20 2.57
N GLN A 265 16.57 -10.01 3.57
CA GLN A 265 15.25 -10.64 3.68
C GLN A 265 14.39 -9.93 4.71
N VAL A 266 13.22 -9.46 4.27
CA VAL A 266 12.18 -8.93 5.16
C VAL A 266 11.31 -10.10 5.60
N THR A 267 11.28 -10.35 6.90
CA THR A 267 10.51 -11.45 7.51
C THR A 267 9.30 -10.87 8.23
N ILE A 268 8.09 -11.22 7.77
CA ILE A 268 6.83 -10.81 8.41
C ILE A 268 6.05 -12.07 8.83
N PRO A 269 5.67 -12.24 10.10
CA PRO A 269 4.86 -13.38 10.53
C PRO A 269 3.53 -13.46 9.79
N ILE A 270 3.17 -14.62 9.25
CA ILE A 270 1.89 -14.81 8.56
C ILE A 270 0.71 -14.65 9.54
N THR A 271 0.93 -14.97 10.82
CA THR A 271 -0.04 -14.79 11.91
C THR A 271 -0.56 -13.37 12.04
N ASP A 272 0.22 -12.35 11.63
CA ASP A 272 -0.17 -10.93 11.72
C ASP A 272 -1.40 -10.59 10.86
N VAL A 273 -1.73 -11.46 9.89
CA VAL A 273 -2.88 -11.33 8.98
C VAL A 273 -4.20 -11.74 9.64
N PHE A 274 -4.17 -12.68 10.58
CA PHE A 274 -5.37 -13.42 10.98
C PHE A 274 -5.97 -13.00 12.33
N TRP A 275 -5.20 -12.37 13.21
CA TRP A 275 -5.64 -12.13 14.58
C TRP A 275 -5.19 -10.78 15.15
N ASP A 276 -5.96 -10.26 16.11
CA ASP A 276 -5.67 -8.98 16.77
C ASP A 276 -5.54 -9.09 18.29
N PRO A 277 -4.57 -9.87 18.82
CA PRO A 277 -4.27 -9.77 20.24
C PRO A 277 -3.76 -8.35 20.53
N PRO A 278 -4.20 -7.66 21.59
CA PRO A 278 -3.66 -6.35 21.93
C PRO A 278 -2.13 -6.41 21.99
N ILE A 279 -1.46 -5.48 21.31
CA ILE A 279 -0.03 -5.23 21.48
C ILE A 279 0.06 -4.00 22.37
N VAL A 280 0.47 -4.18 23.62
CA VAL A 280 0.54 -3.10 24.61
C VAL A 280 1.99 -2.73 24.78
N GLY A 281 2.36 -1.51 24.37
CA GLY A 281 3.74 -1.01 24.47
C GLY A 281 4.76 -1.89 23.74
N GLY A 282 4.40 -2.46 22.59
CA GLY A 282 5.28 -3.33 21.80
C GLY A 282 5.32 -4.80 22.25
N VAL A 283 4.55 -5.19 23.27
CA VAL A 283 4.53 -6.57 23.79
C VAL A 283 3.25 -7.28 23.34
N PRO A 284 3.35 -8.41 22.60
CA PRO A 284 2.20 -9.24 22.25
C PRO A 284 1.56 -9.86 23.50
N THR A 285 0.22 -9.87 23.56
CA THR A 285 -0.51 -10.61 24.60
C THR A 285 -0.50 -12.13 24.34
N PRO A 286 -0.57 -12.98 25.38
CA PRO A 286 -0.26 -14.41 25.31
C PRO A 286 -1.35 -15.29 24.67
N PHE A 287 -2.21 -14.73 23.81
CA PHE A 287 -3.32 -15.46 23.22
C PHE A 287 -2.88 -16.30 22.02
N ALA A 288 -3.41 -17.52 21.91
CA ALA A 288 -3.16 -18.40 20.79
C ALA A 288 -3.79 -17.85 19.50
N VAL A 289 -2.97 -17.69 18.45
CA VAL A 289 -3.42 -17.30 17.11
C VAL A 289 -3.84 -18.55 16.34
N PHE A 290 -5.06 -18.56 15.81
CA PHE A 290 -5.50 -19.62 14.91
C PHE A 290 -5.09 -19.27 13.47
N MET A 291 -4.19 -20.06 12.89
CA MET A 291 -3.90 -20.02 11.45
C MET A 291 -4.66 -21.14 10.74
N PRO A 292 -5.35 -20.84 9.62
CA PRO A 292 -5.97 -21.88 8.80
C PRO A 292 -4.91 -22.89 8.32
N GLY A 293 -5.18 -24.19 8.48
CA GLY A 293 -4.23 -25.26 8.13
C GLY A 293 -3.87 -25.38 6.65
N THR A 294 -4.53 -24.61 5.77
CA THR A 294 -4.22 -24.49 4.34
C THR A 294 -3.11 -23.49 4.06
N VAL A 295 -2.75 -22.64 5.03
CA VAL A 295 -1.62 -21.71 4.92
C VAL A 295 -0.31 -22.50 4.96
N VAL A 296 0.60 -22.20 4.04
CA VAL A 296 1.95 -22.79 4.03
C VAL A 296 2.99 -21.78 4.51
N GLY A 297 3.92 -22.26 5.35
CA GLY A 297 4.99 -21.45 5.93
C GLY A 297 4.59 -20.71 7.22
N THR A 298 5.57 -20.07 7.84
CA THR A 298 5.42 -19.29 9.08
C THR A 298 5.54 -17.79 8.86
N ASN A 299 6.33 -17.39 7.87
CA ASN A 299 6.61 -16.00 7.55
C ASN A 299 6.43 -15.73 6.05
N PHE A 300 6.01 -14.51 5.71
CA PHE A 300 6.33 -13.92 4.42
C PHE A 300 7.84 -13.62 4.42
N MET A 301 8.57 -14.35 3.58
CA MET A 301 10.01 -14.17 3.39
C MET A 301 10.21 -13.38 2.11
N ILE A 302 10.25 -12.06 2.21
CA ILE A 302 10.40 -11.17 1.04
C ILE A 302 11.89 -10.96 0.80
N ASP A 303 12.37 -11.43 -0.35
CA ASP A 303 13.75 -11.19 -0.77
C ASP A 303 13.86 -9.85 -1.50
N LEU A 304 14.59 -8.91 -0.92
CA LEU A 304 14.79 -7.60 -1.54
C LEU A 304 15.64 -7.70 -2.81
N PHE A 305 16.42 -8.76 -2.98
CA PHE A 305 17.14 -8.99 -4.24
C PHE A 305 16.19 -9.22 -5.41
N ASP A 306 15.12 -10.00 -5.21
CA ASP A 306 14.12 -10.23 -6.26
C ASP A 306 13.38 -8.93 -6.61
N VAL A 307 13.05 -8.11 -5.60
CA VAL A 307 12.50 -6.78 -5.82
C VAL A 307 13.46 -5.90 -6.61
N GLN A 308 14.75 -5.94 -6.27
CA GLN A 308 15.78 -5.20 -7.00
C GLN A 308 15.83 -5.61 -8.47
N GLN A 309 15.89 -6.92 -8.77
CA GLN A 309 16.02 -7.41 -10.15
C GLN A 309 14.79 -7.07 -10.98
N GLU A 310 13.58 -7.29 -10.47
CA GLU A 310 12.34 -6.98 -11.20
C GLU A 310 12.24 -5.48 -11.54
N VAL A 311 12.70 -4.60 -10.64
CA VAL A 311 12.73 -3.14 -10.89
C VAL A 311 13.82 -2.74 -11.89
N LEU A 312 14.96 -3.42 -11.89
CA LEU A 312 16.05 -3.17 -12.84
C LEU A 312 15.69 -3.63 -14.26
N ASP A 313 14.99 -4.76 -14.37
CA ASP A 313 14.54 -5.36 -15.65
C ASP A 313 13.35 -4.60 -16.27
N ALA A 314 12.64 -3.80 -15.47
CA ALA A 314 11.58 -2.90 -15.94
C ALA A 314 12.18 -1.62 -16.54
N ASP A 315 12.41 -1.63 -17.87
CA ASP A 315 12.76 -0.47 -18.71
C ASP A 315 11.73 -0.23 -19.83
#